data_AF-A0A2V7BTG1-F1
#
_entry.id   AF-A0A2V7BTG1-F1
#
_cell.length_a   1.000
_cell.length_b   1.000
_cell.length_c   1.000
_cell.angle_alpha   90.00
_cell.angle_beta   90.00
_cell.angle_gamma   90.00
#
_symmetry.space_group_name_H-M   'P 1'
#
loop_
_entity.id
_entity.type
_entity.pdbx_description
1 polymer ?
#
loop_
_entity_poly.entity_id
_entity_poly.type
_entity_poly.pdbx_seq_one_letter_code
_entity_poly.pdbx_strand_id
1 'polypeptide(L)'
;MEQQHAALRLGALASPHRFRVVADPEGFPIIPGRYGQIEWYCDGVQCWSCALPGQFALAVYTDRPRLFEKLWAIPGVKCHQTGAAEMRAVFSPEALEQVAAAIKARHKRALSTDEARRRGFKPTPRAFSER
;
A
#
# COMPACT_ATOMS: atom_id res chain seq x y z
N MET A 1 7.82 13.24 12.08
CA MET A 1 6.70 12.59 12.81
C MET A 1 5.64 12.06 11.85
N GLU A 2 5.25 12.82 10.83
CA GLU A 2 4.23 12.43 9.84
C GLU A 2 4.57 11.14 9.08
N GLN A 3 5.80 10.99 8.56
CA GLN A 3 6.23 9.77 7.86
C GLN A 3 6.13 8.50 8.72
N GLN A 4 6.45 8.60 10.02
CA GLN A 4 6.34 7.48 10.95
C GLN A 4 4.87 7.11 11.21
N HIS A 5 4.01 8.11 11.39
CA HIS A 5 2.57 7.89 11.56
C HIS A 5 1.95 7.27 10.31
N ALA A 6 2.31 7.77 9.12
CA ALA A 6 1.92 7.19 7.84
C ALA A 6 2.37 5.73 7.73
N ALA A 7 3.63 5.44 8.08
CA ALA A 7 4.20 4.09 7.98
C ALA A 7 3.48 3.10 8.91
N LEU A 8 3.14 3.52 10.13
CA LEU A 8 2.37 2.71 11.07
C LEU A 8 0.95 2.43 10.54
N ARG A 9 0.26 3.47 10.07
CA ARG A 9 -1.11 3.36 9.54
C ARG A 9 -1.16 2.48 8.29
N LEU A 10 -0.33 2.76 7.28
CA LEU A 10 -0.30 1.97 6.05
C LEU A 10 0.19 0.55 6.33
N GLY A 11 1.13 0.36 7.24
CA GLY A 11 1.59 -0.94 7.70
C GLY A 11 0.47 -1.78 8.32
N ALA A 12 -0.37 -1.17 9.16
CA ALA A 12 -1.52 -1.84 9.78
C ALA A 12 -2.54 -2.30 8.74
N LEU A 13 -2.83 -1.48 7.73
CA LEU A 13 -3.70 -1.84 6.62
C LEU A 13 -3.11 -2.92 5.70
N ALA A 14 -1.80 -2.87 5.45
CA ALA A 14 -1.11 -3.80 4.56
C ALA A 14 -0.91 -5.20 5.17
N SER A 15 -0.85 -5.29 6.51
CA SER A 15 -0.47 -6.51 7.23
C SER A 15 -1.43 -7.69 6.99
N PRO A 16 -2.76 -7.55 7.10
CA PRO A 16 -3.71 -8.65 6.87
C PRO A 16 -3.60 -9.28 5.48
N HIS A 17 -3.35 -8.46 4.45
CA HIS A 17 -3.18 -8.91 3.07
C HIS A 17 -1.74 -9.31 2.74
N ARG A 18 -0.82 -9.16 3.71
CA ARG A 18 0.61 -9.42 3.57
C ARG A 18 1.26 -8.60 2.45
N PHE A 19 0.74 -7.40 2.16
CA PHE A 19 1.36 -6.52 1.18
C PHE A 19 2.75 -6.08 1.65
N ARG A 20 3.67 -5.96 0.70
CA ARG A 20 4.98 -5.39 0.94
C ARG A 20 4.82 -3.87 1.10
N VAL A 21 5.40 -3.32 2.15
CA VAL A 21 5.51 -1.86 2.36
C VAL A 21 6.98 -1.50 2.29
N VAL A 22 7.32 -0.44 1.56
CA VAL A 22 8.68 0.14 1.48
C VAL A 22 8.57 1.66 1.65
N ALA A 23 9.66 2.31 2.02
CA ALA A 23 9.73 3.77 1.93
C ALA A 23 10.09 4.18 0.50
N ASP A 24 9.47 5.24 0.00
CA ASP A 24 9.86 5.94 -1.22
C ASP A 24 11.11 6.85 -0.98
N PRO A 25 11.62 7.56 -2.01
CA PRO A 25 12.77 8.46 -1.84
C PRO A 25 12.58 9.59 -0.83
N GLU A 26 11.33 9.97 -0.55
CA GLU A 26 10.99 11.02 0.42
C GLU A 26 10.77 10.45 1.83
N GLY A 27 10.82 9.13 1.99
CA GLY A 27 10.63 8.44 3.27
C GLY A 27 9.18 8.08 3.57
N PHE A 28 8.24 8.30 2.65
CA PHE A 28 6.83 7.94 2.81
C PHE A 28 6.58 6.47 2.48
N PRO A 29 5.67 5.80 3.19
CA PRO A 29 5.39 4.39 2.96
C PRO A 29 4.57 4.20 1.67
N ILE A 30 4.98 3.25 0.86
CA ILE A 30 4.28 2.83 -0.36
C ILE A 30 4.10 1.32 -0.41
N ILE A 31 3.03 0.86 -1.07
CA ILE A 31 2.84 -0.54 -1.46
C ILE A 31 3.13 -0.66 -2.96
N PRO A 32 4.30 -1.20 -3.36
CA PRO A 32 4.65 -1.31 -4.76
C PRO A 32 3.89 -2.45 -5.43
N GLY A 33 3.45 -2.24 -6.67
CA GLY A 33 2.86 -3.24 -7.56
C GLY A 33 3.73 -3.54 -8.78
N ARG A 34 3.15 -4.28 -9.73
CA ARG A 34 3.73 -4.47 -11.07
C ARG A 34 3.37 -3.33 -12.01
N TYR A 35 2.19 -2.75 -11.83
CA TYR A 35 1.62 -1.74 -12.75
C TYR A 35 1.42 -0.37 -12.11
N GLY A 36 1.96 -0.15 -10.91
CA GLY A 36 1.78 1.07 -10.15
C GLY A 36 2.18 0.88 -8.70
N GLN A 37 1.78 1.83 -7.86
CA GLN A 37 2.00 1.80 -6.42
C GLN A 37 0.86 2.47 -5.68
N ILE A 38 0.63 2.04 -4.44
CA ILE A 38 -0.27 2.72 -3.51
C ILE A 38 0.58 3.58 -2.58
N GLU A 39 0.19 4.82 -2.41
CA GLU A 39 0.88 5.89 -1.70
C GLU A 39 0.01 6.39 -0.55
N TRP A 40 0.66 6.94 0.47
CA TRP A 40 -0.02 7.75 1.47
C TRP A 40 -0.56 9.04 0.84
N TYR A 41 -1.80 9.43 1.17
CA TYR A 41 -2.39 10.68 0.66
C TYR A 41 -2.70 11.66 1.80
N CYS A 42 -3.57 11.31 2.74
CA CYS A 42 -3.87 12.14 3.91
C CYS A 42 -4.47 11.31 5.03
N ASP A 43 -4.38 11.75 6.29
CA ASP A 43 -5.07 11.13 7.44
C ASP A 43 -6.49 11.67 7.71
N GLY A 44 -6.94 12.64 6.92
CA GLY A 44 -8.25 13.28 7.05
C GLY A 44 -8.34 14.38 8.11
N VAL A 45 -7.29 14.66 8.89
CA VAL A 45 -7.35 15.62 10.02
C VAL A 45 -7.00 17.04 9.60
N GLN A 46 -6.00 17.23 8.72
CA GLN A 46 -5.56 18.54 8.24
C GLN A 46 -5.36 18.56 6.72
N CYS A 47 -6.39 18.23 5.96
CA CYS A 47 -6.29 18.26 4.50
C CYS A 47 -7.16 19.35 3.88
N TRP A 48 -6.53 20.47 3.52
CA TRP A 48 -7.14 21.49 2.68
C TRP A 48 -7.17 20.98 1.23
N SER A 49 -8.35 20.96 0.60
CA SER A 49 -8.56 20.47 -0.78
C SER A 49 -8.34 18.97 -1.02
N CYS A 50 -8.64 18.11 -0.04
CA CYS A 50 -8.64 16.66 -0.26
C CYS A 50 -9.80 16.16 -1.12
N ALA A 51 -9.55 15.19 -1.99
CA ALA A 51 -10.59 14.49 -2.76
C ALA A 51 -11.59 13.72 -1.86
N LEU A 52 -11.17 13.38 -0.63
CA LEU A 52 -11.96 12.78 0.43
C LEU A 52 -11.79 13.60 1.73
N PRO A 53 -12.53 14.71 1.89
CA PRO A 53 -12.36 15.58 3.06
C PRO A 53 -12.83 14.88 4.35
N GLY A 54 -12.06 15.04 5.42
CA GLY A 54 -12.38 14.45 6.74
C GLY A 54 -12.16 12.94 6.85
N GLN A 55 -11.59 12.30 5.82
CA GLN A 55 -11.41 10.85 5.77
C GLN A 55 -9.95 10.49 5.56
N PHE A 56 -9.52 9.38 6.18
CA PHE A 56 -8.25 8.76 5.85
C PHE A 56 -8.31 8.26 4.41
N ALA A 57 -7.34 8.66 3.59
CA ALA A 57 -7.30 8.33 2.18
C ALA A 57 -5.91 7.91 1.72
N LEU A 58 -5.90 7.04 0.71
CA LEU A 58 -4.72 6.56 0.00
C LEU A 58 -4.78 7.02 -1.45
N ALA A 59 -3.63 7.06 -2.10
CA ALA A 59 -3.54 7.31 -3.53
C ALA A 59 -2.99 6.10 -4.26
N VAL A 60 -3.44 5.87 -5.49
CA VAL A 60 -2.83 4.93 -6.42
C VAL A 60 -2.21 5.71 -7.55
N TYR A 61 -0.92 5.49 -7.80
CA TYR A 61 -0.20 6.00 -8.95
C TYR A 61 0.00 4.88 -9.97
N THR A 62 -0.19 5.20 -11.25
CA THR A 62 0.15 4.31 -12.36
C THR A 62 0.55 5.08 -13.62
N ASP A 63 1.55 4.56 -14.33
CA ASP A 63 2.02 4.99 -15.64
C ASP A 63 1.41 4.15 -16.78
N ARG A 64 0.33 3.40 -16.49
CA ARG A 64 -0.29 2.44 -17.42
C ARG A 64 -1.68 2.92 -17.84
N PRO A 65 -1.84 3.61 -18.99
CA PRO A 65 -3.12 4.09 -19.47
C PRO A 65 -4.22 3.01 -19.54
N ARG A 66 -3.85 1.78 -19.89
CA ARG A 66 -4.79 0.63 -19.94
C ARG A 66 -5.38 0.23 -18.57
N LEU A 67 -4.81 0.70 -17.47
CA LEU A 67 -5.32 0.47 -16.13
C LEU A 67 -6.22 1.62 -15.64
N PHE A 68 -6.26 2.75 -16.34
CA PHE A 68 -6.95 3.94 -15.83
C PHE A 68 -8.44 3.68 -15.64
N GLU A 69 -9.11 3.20 -16.69
CA GLU A 69 -10.52 2.82 -16.65
C GLU A 69 -10.80 1.75 -15.59
N LYS A 70 -9.90 0.77 -15.44
CA LYS A 70 -10.06 -0.30 -14.45
C LYS A 70 -9.99 0.22 -13.03
N LEU A 71 -9.10 1.17 -12.75
CA LEU A 71 -8.96 1.77 -11.43
C LEU A 71 -10.15 2.70 -11.12
N TRP A 72 -10.61 3.48 -12.09
CA TRP A 72 -11.78 4.35 -11.91
C TRP A 72 -13.10 3.59 -11.79
N ALA A 73 -13.18 2.38 -12.31
CA ALA A 73 -14.35 1.51 -12.15
C ALA A 73 -14.48 0.94 -10.71
N ILE A 74 -13.44 1.05 -9.87
CA ILE A 74 -13.48 0.57 -8.49
C ILE A 74 -14.31 1.56 -7.65
N PRO A 75 -15.37 1.10 -6.95
CA PRO A 75 -16.16 1.96 -6.09
C PRO A 75 -15.31 2.68 -5.04
N GLY A 76 -15.50 3.99 -4.91
CA GLY A 76 -14.76 4.82 -3.95
C GLY A 76 -13.41 5.34 -4.46
N VAL A 77 -12.95 4.93 -5.65
CA VAL A 77 -11.80 5.55 -6.32
C VAL A 77 -12.23 6.84 -7.03
N LYS A 78 -11.55 7.94 -6.72
CA LYS A 78 -11.76 9.25 -7.33
C LYS A 78 -10.53 9.67 -8.11
N CYS A 79 -10.72 10.14 -9.34
CA CYS A 79 -9.63 10.76 -10.09
C CYS A 79 -9.14 12.01 -9.34
N HIS A 80 -7.81 12.15 -9.19
CA HIS A 80 -7.21 13.30 -8.52
C HIS A 80 -6.23 14.07 -9.42
N GLN A 81 -5.36 13.36 -10.13
CA GLN A 81 -4.46 13.95 -11.13
C GLN A 81 -4.41 13.01 -12.34
N THR A 82 -4.59 13.53 -13.54
CA THR A 82 -4.45 12.76 -14.78
C THR A 82 -3.64 13.56 -15.79
N GLY A 83 -2.51 13.00 -16.19
CA GLY A 83 -1.74 13.42 -17.36
C GLY A 83 -1.94 12.46 -18.53
N ALA A 84 -1.26 12.71 -19.65
CA ALA A 84 -1.37 11.86 -20.84
C ALA A 84 -0.82 10.43 -20.63
N ALA A 85 0.19 10.28 -19.77
CA ALA A 85 0.88 9.00 -19.53
C ALA A 85 0.75 8.48 -18.10
N GLU A 86 0.34 9.33 -17.16
CA GLU A 86 0.35 9.03 -15.73
C GLU A 86 -0.96 9.46 -15.10
N MET A 87 -1.36 8.75 -14.04
CA MET A 87 -2.56 9.07 -13.30
C MET A 87 -2.37 8.75 -11.82
N ARG A 88 -2.93 9.63 -10.99
CA ARG A 88 -3.08 9.45 -9.56
C ARG A 88 -4.56 9.54 -9.19
N ALA A 89 -5.09 8.49 -8.57
CA ALA A 89 -6.45 8.44 -8.06
C ALA A 89 -6.45 8.22 -6.55
N VAL A 90 -7.40 8.82 -5.85
CA VAL A 90 -7.54 8.81 -4.39
C VAL A 90 -8.69 7.89 -4.00
N PHE A 91 -8.53 7.10 -2.93
CA PHE A 91 -9.53 6.13 -2.49
C PHE A 91 -9.48 5.90 -0.98
N SER A 92 -10.57 5.36 -0.42
CA SER A 92 -10.63 5.00 1.01
C SER A 92 -9.94 3.65 1.26
N PRO A 93 -9.46 3.38 2.49
CA PRO A 93 -8.87 2.09 2.85
C PRO A 93 -9.74 0.85 2.55
N GLU A 94 -11.05 1.00 2.46
CA GLU A 94 -11.99 -0.08 2.14
C GLU A 94 -11.75 -0.66 0.74
N ALA A 95 -11.32 0.17 -0.22
CA ALA A 95 -11.00 -0.27 -1.58
C ALA A 95 -9.57 -0.81 -1.73
N LEU A 96 -8.79 -0.89 -0.63
CA LEU A 96 -7.37 -1.24 -0.66
C LEU A 96 -7.10 -2.56 -1.39
N GLU A 97 -7.85 -3.62 -1.07
CA GLU A 97 -7.63 -4.93 -1.67
C GLU A 97 -7.91 -4.93 -3.17
N GLN A 98 -8.99 -4.27 -3.61
CA GLN A 98 -9.38 -4.18 -5.02
C GLN A 98 -8.34 -3.38 -5.82
N VAL A 99 -7.88 -2.24 -5.29
CA VAL A 99 -6.84 -1.41 -5.92
C VAL A 99 -5.51 -2.17 -5.97
N ALA A 100 -5.14 -2.85 -4.88
CA ALA A 100 -3.93 -3.65 -4.80
C ALA A 100 -3.95 -4.80 -5.82
N ALA A 101 -5.09 -5.46 -6.02
CA ALA A 101 -5.25 -6.48 -7.05
C ALA A 101 -5.07 -5.89 -8.47
N ALA A 102 -5.66 -4.73 -8.75
CA ALA A 102 -5.57 -4.06 -10.05
C ALA A 102 -4.11 -3.73 -10.44
N ILE A 103 -3.30 -3.23 -9.51
CA ILE A 103 -1.88 -2.92 -9.75
C ILE A 103 -0.94 -4.13 -9.63
N LYS A 104 -1.48 -5.29 -9.26
CA LYS A 104 -0.71 -6.49 -8.85
C LYS A 104 0.31 -6.14 -7.78
N ALA A 105 -0.18 -5.69 -6.62
CA ALA A 105 0.61 -5.36 -5.45
C ALA A 105 1.55 -6.51 -5.07
N ARG A 106 2.77 -6.17 -4.66
CA ARG A 106 3.76 -7.15 -4.23
C ARG A 106 3.45 -7.59 -2.81
N HIS A 107 3.54 -8.89 -2.56
CA HIS A 107 3.37 -9.44 -1.21
C HIS A 107 4.73 -9.65 -0.54
N LYS A 108 4.76 -9.62 0.79
CA LYS A 108 5.88 -10.11 1.59
C LYS A 108 6.03 -11.60 1.29
N ARG A 109 7.22 -12.01 0.82
CA ARG A 109 7.55 -13.44 0.69
C ARG A 109 7.36 -14.10 2.05
N ALA A 110 6.46 -15.08 2.14
CA ALA A 110 6.59 -16.08 3.20
C ALA A 110 7.50 -17.14 2.61
N LEU A 111 8.66 -17.35 3.22
CA LEU A 111 9.20 -18.69 3.20
C LEU A 111 8.26 -19.49 4.12
N SER A 112 7.67 -20.58 3.62
CA SER A 112 7.09 -21.56 4.54
C SER A 112 8.22 -22.04 5.47
N THR A 113 7.89 -22.47 6.69
CA THR A 113 8.89 -23.04 7.61
C THR A 113 9.65 -24.20 6.95
N ASP A 114 8.98 -24.97 6.09
CA ASP A 114 9.57 -26.05 5.31
C ASP A 114 10.56 -25.53 4.25
N GLU A 115 10.18 -24.50 3.50
CA GLU A 115 11.05 -23.91 2.46
C GLU A 115 12.21 -23.12 3.07
N ALA A 116 12.02 -22.50 4.25
CA ALA A 116 13.08 -21.89 5.05
C ALA A 116 14.10 -22.95 5.50
N ARG A 117 13.62 -24.09 6.02
CA ARG A 117 14.47 -25.23 6.43
C ARG A 117 15.24 -25.82 5.25
N ARG A 118 14.59 -26.03 4.09
CA ARG A 118 15.24 -26.53 2.85
C ARG A 118 16.34 -25.61 2.35
N ARG A 119 16.17 -24.30 2.48
CA ARG A 119 17.18 -23.29 2.09
C ARG A 119 18.24 -23.03 3.17
N GLY A 120 18.29 -23.84 4.22
CA GLY A 120 19.28 -23.73 5.30
C GLY A 120 19.04 -22.57 6.28
N PHE A 121 17.89 -21.91 6.21
CA PHE A 121 17.51 -20.87 7.15
C PHE A 121 17.07 -21.52 8.46
N LYS A 122 17.96 -21.57 9.45
CA LYS A 122 17.63 -22.06 10.80
C LYS A 122 16.79 -20.99 11.51
N PRO A 123 15.51 -21.23 11.83
CA PRO A 123 14.78 -20.33 12.72
C PRO A 123 15.48 -20.36 14.08
N THR A 124 15.97 -19.22 14.54
CA THR A 124 16.51 -19.09 15.89
C THR A 124 15.37 -19.32 16.86
N PRO A 125 15.42 -20.35 17.74
CA PRO A 125 14.41 -20.49 18.77
C PRO A 125 14.50 -19.25 19.68
N ARG A 126 13.42 -18.49 19.76
CA ARG A 126 13.28 -17.45 20.79
C ARG A 126 13.21 -18.18 22.13
N ALA A 127 14.26 -18.05 22.94
CA ALA A 127 14.25 -18.50 24.32
C ALA A 127 13.18 -17.70 25.07
N PHE A 128 12.06 -18.35 25.38
CA PHE A 128 11.16 -17.89 26.43
C PHE A 128 11.88 -18.16 27.75
N SER A 129 12.37 -17.09 28.39
CA SER A 129 12.77 -17.16 29.79
C SER A 129 11.51 -16.87 30.61
N GLU A 130 10.87 -17.93 31.11
CA GLU A 130 9.92 -17.80 32.22
C GLU A 130 10.72 -17.54 33.51
N ARG A 131 10.23 -16.61 34.33
CA ARG A 131 10.67 -16.36 35.70
C ARG A 131 9.49 -16.56 36.62
#